data_AF-G7CB44-F1
#
_entry.id   AF-G7CB44-F1
#
_cell.length_a   1.000
_cell.length_b   1.000
_cell.length_c   1.000
_cell.angle_alpha   90.00
_cell.angle_beta   90.00
_cell.angle_gamma   90.00
#
_symmetry.space_group_name_H-M   'P 1'
#
loop_
_entity.id
_entity.type
_entity.pdbx_description
1 polymer ?
#
loop_
_entity_poly.entity_id
_entity_poly.type
_entity_poly.pdbx_seq_one_letter_code
_entity_poly.pdbx_strand_id
1 'polypeptide(L)' 'MAEIRTAGVVGPVPDAVEVVDPNSRTRVWVSPDGCPVRVEVSPALLARGADAVAATVVALCRRVHR' A
#
# COMPACT_ATOMS: atom_id res chain seq x y z
N MET A 1 -12.22 -14.45 13.35
CA MET A 1 -12.66 -14.12 11.98
C MET A 1 -12.12 -12.74 11.68
N ALA A 2 -11.06 -12.62 10.87
CA ALA A 2 -10.47 -11.33 10.53
C ALA A 2 -11.20 -10.77 9.30
N GLU A 3 -12.00 -9.72 9.48
CA GLU A 3 -12.57 -8.98 8.36
C GLU A 3 -11.45 -8.26 7.61
N ILE A 4 -11.18 -8.68 6.38
CA ILE A 4 -10.39 -7.91 5.44
C ILE A 4 -11.31 -6.81 4.91
N ARG A 5 -11.27 -5.65 5.56
CA ARG A 5 -11.89 -4.44 5.04
C ARG A 5 -11.04 -3.93 3.89
N THR A 6 -11.35 -4.36 2.67
CA THR A 6 -10.95 -3.64 1.45
C THR A 6 -11.59 -2.26 1.55
N ALA A 7 -10.82 -1.26 1.96
CA ALA A 7 -11.23 0.13 1.83
C ALA A 7 -11.65 0.31 0.37
N GLY A 8 -12.91 0.69 0.18
CA GLY A 8 -13.54 0.79 -1.12
C GLY A 8 -12.68 1.61 -2.07
N VAL A 9 -12.72 1.24 -3.34
CA VAL A 9 -12.08 1.95 -4.44
C VAL A 9 -12.53 3.42 -4.37
N VAL A 10 -11.70 4.27 -3.77
CA VAL A 10 -11.77 5.70 -4.04
C VAL A 10 -11.36 5.80 -5.52
N GLY A 11 -12.21 6.44 -6.33
CA GLY A 11 -11.94 6.67 -7.75
C GLY A 11 -10.55 7.25 -7.98
N PRO A 12 -10.03 7.26 -9.23
CA PRO A 12 -8.65 7.64 -9.52
C PRO A 12 -8.35 8.96 -8.82
N VAL A 13 -7.50 8.91 -7.79
CA VAL A 13 -7.05 10.12 -7.10
C VAL A 13 -6.14 10.80 -8.10
N PRO A 14 -6.56 11.94 -8.71
CA PRO A 14 -5.66 12.69 -9.55
C PRO A 14 -4.41 12.99 -8.71
N ASP A 15 -3.23 12.76 -9.29
CA ASP A 15 -1.92 12.96 -8.65
C ASP A 15 -1.45 11.89 -7.66
N ALA A 16 -2.08 10.72 -7.60
CA ALA A 16 -1.51 9.61 -6.84
C ALA A 16 -0.26 9.01 -7.53
N VAL A 17 0.83 8.86 -6.77
CA VAL A 17 2.07 8.24 -7.23
C VAL A 17 2.04 6.75 -6.94
N GLU A 18 2.25 5.92 -7.96
CA GLU A 18 2.44 4.48 -7.78
C GLU A 18 3.86 4.18 -7.30
N VAL A 19 3.95 3.44 -6.19
CA VAL A 19 5.19 2.96 -5.61
C VAL A 19 5.14 1.44 -5.56
N VAL A 20 6.12 0.80 -6.20
CA VAL A 20 6.21 -0.66 -6.25
C VAL A 20 7.41 -1.10 -5.44
N ASP A 21 7.19 -2.02 -4.49
CA ASP A 21 8.28 -2.75 -3.85
C ASP A 21 8.64 -3.99 -4.70
N PRO A 22 9.82 -4.03 -5.34
CA PRO A 22 10.17 -5.10 -6.26
C PRO A 22 10.40 -6.45 -5.55
N ASN A 23 10.71 -6.44 -4.25
CA ASN A 23 10.98 -7.65 -3.49
C ASN A 23 9.70 -8.36 -3.07
N SER A 24 8.70 -7.59 -2.65
CA SER A 24 7.41 -8.11 -2.18
C SER A 24 6.32 -8.07 -3.23
N ARG A 25 6.58 -7.52 -4.43
CA ARG A 25 5.58 -7.27 -5.49
C ARG A 25 4.35 -6.52 -4.98
N THR A 26 4.55 -5.67 -3.98
CA THR A 26 3.49 -4.86 -3.37
C THR A 26 3.43 -3.55 -4.11
N ARG A 27 2.22 -3.11 -4.48
CA ARG A 27 1.99 -1.82 -5.11
C ARG A 27 1.20 -0.92 -4.18
N VAL A 28 1.63 0.31 -4.02
CA VAL A 28 0.94 1.31 -3.20
C VAL A 28 0.76 2.56 -4.02
N TRP A 29 -0.45 3.08 -4.08
CA TRP A 29 -0.72 4.41 -4.61
C TRP A 29 -0.79 5.38 -3.43
N VAL A 30 0.03 6.42 -3.50
CA VAL A 30 0.18 7.41 -2.43
C VAL A 30 -0.32 8.75 -2.95
N SER A 31 -1.21 9.41 -2.20
CA SER A 31 -1.66 10.77 -2.53
C SER A 31 -0.51 11.79 -2.35
N PRO A 32 -0.62 13.00 -2.91
CA PRO A 32 0.35 14.07 -2.69
C PRO A 32 0.53 14.43 -1.19
N ASP A 33 -0.49 14.19 -0.37
CA ASP A 33 -0.46 14.41 1.09
C ASP A 33 0.28 13.30 1.86
N GLY A 34 0.70 12.24 1.17
CA GLY A 34 1.41 11.10 1.75
C GLY A 34 0.56 10.02 2.36
N CYS A 35 -0.74 10.07 2.12
CA CYS A 35 -1.66 9.03 2.54
C CYS A 35 -1.70 7.90 1.49
N PRO A 36 -1.58 6.63 1.88
CA PRO A 36 -1.85 5.53 0.97
C PRO A 36 -3.34 5.52 0.60
N VAL A 37 -3.64 5.68 -0.68
CA VAL A 37 -5.02 5.69 -1.21
C VAL A 37 -5.45 4.33 -1.76
N ARG A 38 -4.49 3.51 -2.18
CA ARG A 38 -4.71 2.12 -2.60
C ARG A 38 -3.48 1.28 -2.30
N VAL A 39 -3.71 0.04 -1.89
CA VAL A 39 -2.64 -0.92 -1.58
C VAL A 39 -2.99 -2.26 -2.21
N GLU A 40 -2.09 -2.78 -3.03
CA GLU A 40 -2.15 -4.12 -3.60
C GLU A 40 -1.09 -5.03 -2.97
N VAL A 41 -1.64 -5.94 -2.16
CA VAL A 41 -1.10 -7.08 -1.41
C VAL A 41 -0.55 -8.25 -2.23
N SER A 42 0.75 -8.55 -2.31
CA SER A 42 1.12 -9.91 -2.77
C SER A 42 0.69 -10.98 -1.74
N PRO A 43 0.24 -12.17 -2.17
CA PRO A 43 -0.12 -13.24 -1.25
C PRO A 43 1.03 -13.65 -0.32
N ALA A 44 2.26 -13.56 -0.82
CA ALA A 44 3.46 -13.86 -0.06
C ALA A 44 3.67 -12.89 1.12
N LEU A 45 3.42 -11.59 0.92
CA LEU A 45 3.52 -10.61 2.01
C LEU A 45 2.32 -10.71 2.97
N LEU A 46 1.12 -11.00 2.46
CA LEU A 46 -0.06 -11.28 3.30
C LEU A 46 0.17 -12.48 4.23
N ALA A 47 0.82 -13.54 3.75
CA ALA A 47 1.16 -14.72 4.55
C ALA A 47 2.14 -14.42 5.71
N ARG A 48 2.89 -13.31 5.64
CA ARG A 48 3.78 -12.86 6.73
C ARG A 48 3.05 -12.11 7.84
N GLY A 49 1.76 -11.83 7.66
CA GLY A 49 0.92 -11.18 8.65
C GLY A 49 0.74 -9.67 8.44
N ALA A 50 -0.25 -9.12 9.14
CA ALA A 50 -0.67 -7.72 9.01
C ALA A 50 0.45 -6.72 9.37
N ASP A 51 1.29 -7.03 10.34
CA ASP A 51 2.42 -6.18 10.74
C ASP A 51 3.45 -6.02 9.61
N ALA A 52 3.75 -7.10 8.88
CA ALA A 52 4.67 -7.06 7.75
C ALA A 52 4.10 -6.19 6.61
N VAL A 53 2.81 -6.32 6.33
CA VAL A 53 2.11 -5.49 5.35
C VAL A 53 2.16 -4.01 5.76
N ALA A 54 1.82 -3.69 7.00
CA ALA A 54 1.85 -2.32 7.51
C ALA A 54 3.26 -1.71 7.41
N ALA A 55 4.30 -2.46 7.80
CA ALA A 55 5.67 -2.03 7.70
C ALA A 55 6.09 -1.72 6.25
N THR A 56 5.71 -2.57 5.28
CA THR A 56 5.99 -2.35 3.86
C THR A 56 5.26 -1.12 3.32
N VAL A 57 3.98 -0.95 3.63
CA VAL A 57 3.20 0.22 3.19
C VAL A 57 3.79 1.51 3.74
N VAL A 58 4.12 1.56 5.03
CA VAL A 58 4.75 2.74 5.65
C VAL A 58 6.12 3.04 5.02
N ALA A 59 6.92 2.02 4.73
CA ALA A 59 8.21 2.19 4.06
C ALA A 59 8.05 2.76 2.64
N LEU A 60 7.04 2.31 1.90
CA LEU A 60 6.74 2.81 0.56
C LEU A 60 6.23 4.26 0.59
N CYS A 61 5.31 4.61 1.50
CA CYS A 61 4.84 5.98 1.67
C CYS A 61 6.00 6.93 1.98
N ARG A 62 6.91 6.56 2.90
CA ARG A 62 8.09 7.39 3.23
C ARG A 62 9.04 7.62 2.05
N ARG A 63 9.05 6.73 1.06
CA ARG A 63 9.92 6.83 -0.12
C ARG A 63 9.46 7.92 -1.09
N VAL A 64 8.18 8.29 -1.06
CA VAL A 64 7.60 9.35 -1.91
C VAL A 64 7.89 10.75 -1.36
N HIS A 65 8.05 10.89 -0.04
CA HIS A 65 8.27 12.18 0.64
C HIS A 65 9.74 12.45 1.02
N ARG A 66 10.70 11.77 0.37
CA ARG A 66 12.12 12.07 0.48
C ARG A 66 12.58 12.97 -0.64
#